data_AF-A0A2S6RGE5-F1
#
_entry.id   AF-A0A2S6RGE5-F1
#
_cell.length_a   1.000
_cell.length_b   1.000
_cell.length_c   1.000
_cell.angle_alpha   90.00
_cell.angle_beta   90.00
_cell.angle_gamma   90.00
#
_symmetry.space_group_name_H-M   'P 1'
#
loop_
_entity.id
_entity.type
_entity.pdbx_description
1 polymer ?
#
loop_
_entity_poly.entity_id
_entity_poly.type
_entity_poly.pdbx_seq_one_letter_code
_entity_poly.pdbx_strand_id
1 'polypeptide(L)'
;MKYLKTFFPILIIPILIILFIFKTASGHDTIDFQPLLLLEKEKPNTSKKKLNHMFTFSLRCSALLNSLGKETENGKLITISRNFNQSAYVSLLLIKKKNAEVLRQQVADYINKFIKIYTPILKNNYTKNKKHIEGSDILEGDYQACKKFSSKTNSFLRANGFQVLK
;
A
#
# COMPACT_ATOMS: atom_id res chain seq x y z
N MET A 1 34.53 12.06 -53.17
CA MET A 1 33.18 12.67 -53.22
C MET A 1 32.26 11.84 -52.33
N LYS A 2 31.94 12.29 -51.11
CA LYS A 2 30.87 13.24 -50.71
C LYS A 2 29.55 12.51 -50.38
N TYR A 3 29.28 12.45 -49.06
CA TYR A 3 28.02 12.30 -48.31
C TYR A 3 27.33 10.93 -48.18
N LEU A 4 27.24 10.42 -46.94
CA LEU A 4 26.00 10.37 -46.13
C LEU A 4 26.34 9.90 -44.69
N LYS A 5 26.53 10.83 -43.76
CA LYS A 5 25.60 11.12 -42.64
C LYS A 5 25.29 9.92 -41.72
N THR A 6 26.08 9.85 -40.66
CA THR A 6 25.65 9.65 -39.25
C THR A 6 24.18 9.31 -39.02
N PHE A 7 23.92 8.06 -38.60
CA PHE A 7 22.70 7.68 -37.88
C PHE A 7 23.10 7.24 -36.46
N PHE A 8 23.20 8.21 -35.56
CA PHE A 8 23.16 8.00 -34.10
C PHE A 8 21.67 7.83 -33.68
N PRO A 9 21.36 7.37 -32.45
CA PRO A 9 20.50 6.24 -32.13
C PRO A 9 19.11 6.72 -31.68
N ILE A 10 18.07 6.47 -32.48
CA ILE A 10 16.70 6.97 -32.20
C ILE A 10 15.79 5.80 -31.80
N LEU A 11 16.24 4.94 -30.89
CA LEU A 11 15.38 3.88 -30.33
C LEU A 11 15.33 3.83 -28.79
N ILE A 12 16.01 4.76 -28.09
CA ILE A 12 15.99 4.82 -26.62
C ILE A 12 15.03 5.91 -26.10
N ILE A 13 14.63 6.87 -26.95
CA ILE A 13 13.72 7.95 -26.56
C ILE A 13 12.27 7.48 -26.30
N PRO A 14 11.66 6.52 -27.04
CA PRO A 14 10.27 6.15 -26.73
C PRO A 14 10.15 5.30 -25.46
N ILE A 15 11.21 4.61 -25.03
CA ILE A 15 11.22 3.84 -23.76
C ILE A 15 11.26 4.78 -22.55
N LEU A 16 11.94 5.91 -22.64
CA LEU A 16 11.94 6.93 -21.58
C LEU A 16 10.61 7.70 -21.51
N ILE A 17 9.85 7.79 -22.60
CA ILE A 17 8.51 8.41 -22.60
C ILE A 17 7.48 7.52 -21.89
N ILE A 18 7.57 6.18 -22.00
CA ILE A 18 6.70 5.27 -21.25
C ILE A 18 6.97 5.35 -19.73
N LEU A 19 8.21 5.62 -19.32
CA LEU A 19 8.56 5.87 -17.92
C LEU A 19 8.11 7.25 -17.40
N PHE A 20 7.73 8.19 -18.29
CA PHE A 20 7.38 9.56 -17.91
C PHE A 20 5.86 9.86 -17.89
N ILE A 21 5.01 9.00 -18.44
CA ILE A 21 3.54 9.21 -18.43
C ILE A 21 2.94 9.10 -17.00
N PHE A 22 3.70 8.68 -15.98
CA PHE A 22 3.27 8.76 -14.58
C PHE A 22 3.51 10.11 -13.90
N LYS A 23 3.92 11.15 -14.61
CA LYS A 23 3.99 12.50 -14.07
C LYS A 23 3.41 13.53 -15.04
N THR A 24 2.10 13.76 -14.99
CA THR A 24 1.53 15.12 -14.99
C THR A 24 0.06 15.16 -14.54
N ALA A 25 -0.15 15.94 -13.47
CA ALA A 25 -1.28 16.87 -13.25
C ALA A 25 -2.73 16.35 -13.27
N SER A 26 -3.24 16.02 -12.07
CA SER A 26 -4.42 16.70 -11.50
C SER A 26 -4.40 16.51 -9.98
N GLY A 27 -4.98 17.45 -9.23
CA GLY A 27 -5.12 17.34 -7.78
C GLY A 27 -6.07 16.21 -7.40
N HIS A 28 -5.58 14.98 -7.40
CA HIS A 28 -6.22 13.80 -6.84
C HIS A 28 -5.10 12.86 -6.40
N ASP A 29 -5.17 12.39 -5.16
CA ASP A 29 -4.25 11.42 -4.56
C ASP A 29 -3.90 10.30 -5.55
N THR A 30 -2.80 10.46 -6.28
CA THR A 30 -2.22 9.41 -7.12
C THR A 30 -1.66 8.38 -6.15
N ILE A 31 -2.28 7.20 -6.14
CA ILE A 31 -1.85 6.14 -5.25
C ILE A 31 -0.53 5.60 -5.77
N ASP A 32 0.57 6.01 -5.13
CA ASP A 32 1.88 5.45 -5.38
C ASP A 32 1.90 3.99 -4.92
N PHE A 33 1.81 3.06 -5.87
CA PHE A 33 1.75 1.62 -5.62
C PHE A 33 3.14 0.98 -5.78
N GLN A 34 4.09 1.41 -4.95
CA GLN A 34 5.40 0.74 -4.80
C GLN A 34 5.31 -0.42 -3.82
N PRO A 35 6.16 -1.46 -3.86
CA PRO A 35 6.14 -2.52 -2.84
C PRO A 35 6.27 -1.98 -1.40
N LEU A 36 5.46 -2.49 -0.46
CA LEU A 36 5.55 -2.17 0.98
C LEU A 36 6.93 -2.47 1.56
N LEU A 37 7.63 -3.46 1.00
CA LEU A 37 8.99 -3.81 1.39
C LEU A 37 9.97 -2.62 1.27
N LEU A 38 9.76 -1.72 0.30
CA LEU A 38 10.57 -0.51 0.17
C LEU A 38 10.25 0.49 1.28
N LEU A 39 8.97 0.65 1.59
CA LEU A 39 8.53 1.48 2.71
C LEU A 39 9.05 0.94 4.05
N GLU A 40 9.09 -0.37 4.26
CA GLU A 40 9.63 -1.00 5.49
C GLU A 40 11.07 -0.56 5.79
N LYS A 41 11.86 -0.29 4.75
CA LYS A 41 13.27 0.16 4.89
C LYS A 41 13.39 1.63 5.27
N GLU A 42 12.32 2.42 5.14
CA GLU A 42 12.33 3.80 5.56
C GLU A 42 12.46 3.91 7.09
N LYS A 43 13.41 4.71 7.55
CA LYS A 43 13.60 5.03 8.97
C LYS A 43 13.17 6.48 9.22
N PRO A 44 11.85 6.77 9.33
CA PRO A 44 11.39 8.13 9.55
C PRO A 44 11.92 8.69 10.88
N ASN A 45 12.58 9.85 10.82
CA ASN A 45 13.26 10.46 11.96
C ASN A 45 12.39 11.44 12.76
N THR A 46 11.32 11.99 12.18
CA THR A 46 10.40 12.90 12.88
C THR A 46 9.09 12.22 13.27
N SER A 47 8.44 12.69 14.33
CA SER A 47 7.14 12.16 14.78
C SER A 47 6.08 12.22 13.67
N LYS A 48 6.00 13.32 12.93
CA LYS A 48 5.08 13.45 11.79
C LYS A 48 5.38 12.44 10.68
N LYS A 49 6.65 12.23 10.32
CA LYS A 49 7.04 11.22 9.33
C LYS A 49 6.73 9.80 9.83
N LYS A 50 6.94 9.51 11.12
CA LYS A 50 6.58 8.23 11.74
C LYS A 50 5.08 7.96 11.67
N LEU A 51 4.24 8.97 11.94
CA LEU A 51 2.79 8.86 11.82
C LEU A 51 2.33 8.67 10.37
N ASN A 52 2.88 9.43 9.42
CA ASN A 52 2.58 9.25 7.99
C ASN A 52 2.99 7.85 7.51
N HIS A 53 4.15 7.36 7.95
CA HIS A 53 4.61 6.02 7.64
C HIS A 53 3.66 4.95 8.23
N MET A 54 3.27 5.07 9.51
CA MET A 54 2.27 4.18 10.13
C MET A 54 0.93 4.23 9.37
N PHE A 55 0.48 5.41 8.98
CA PHE A 55 -0.75 5.61 8.22
C PHE A 55 -0.72 4.87 6.88
N THR A 56 0.27 5.16 6.03
CA THR A 56 0.39 4.55 4.69
C THR A 56 0.55 3.03 4.78
N PHE A 57 1.42 2.55 5.67
CA PHE A 57 1.66 1.12 5.84
C PHE A 57 0.38 0.41 6.31
N SER A 58 -0.33 1.01 7.27
CA SER A 58 -1.57 0.45 7.80
C SER A 58 -2.70 0.41 6.78
N LEU A 59 -2.86 1.45 5.95
CA LEU A 59 -3.86 1.45 4.87
C LEU A 59 -3.67 0.27 3.92
N ARG A 60 -2.42 0.05 3.49
CA ARG A 60 -2.10 -0.99 2.52
C ARG A 60 -2.20 -2.40 3.10
N CYS A 61 -1.72 -2.61 4.32
CA CYS A 61 -1.89 -3.89 5.00
C CYS A 61 -3.36 -4.20 5.30
N SER A 62 -4.15 -3.20 5.68
CA SER A 62 -5.60 -3.37 5.79
C SER A 62 -6.21 -3.82 4.47
N ALA A 63 -5.86 -3.18 3.36
CA ALA A 63 -6.41 -3.50 2.05
C ALA A 63 -6.00 -4.90 1.56
N LEU A 64 -4.70 -5.24 1.64
CA LEU A 64 -4.18 -6.55 1.23
C LEU A 64 -4.80 -7.67 2.07
N LEU A 65 -4.75 -7.58 3.40
CA LEU A 65 -5.21 -8.65 4.27
C LEU A 65 -6.73 -8.82 4.23
N ASN A 66 -7.49 -7.74 4.06
CA ASN A 66 -8.94 -7.84 3.86
C ASN A 66 -9.27 -8.50 2.52
N SER A 67 -8.57 -8.12 1.44
CA SER A 67 -8.79 -8.72 0.11
C SER A 67 -8.44 -10.20 0.15
N LEU A 68 -7.25 -10.56 0.65
CA LEU A 68 -6.83 -11.95 0.81
C LEU A 68 -7.78 -12.74 1.70
N GLY A 69 -8.18 -12.17 2.85
CA GLY A 69 -9.10 -12.80 3.79
C GLY A 69 -10.48 -13.09 3.17
N LYS A 70 -10.98 -12.22 2.28
CA LYS A 70 -12.22 -12.48 1.54
C LYS A 70 -12.05 -13.56 0.48
N GLU A 71 -10.99 -13.51 -0.32
CA GLU A 71 -10.72 -14.49 -1.39
C GLU A 71 -10.44 -15.90 -0.84
N THR A 72 -10.01 -16.00 0.42
CA THR A 72 -9.66 -17.28 1.09
C THR A 72 -10.62 -17.65 2.23
N GLU A 73 -11.69 -16.88 2.42
CA GLU A 73 -12.64 -17.03 3.54
C GLU A 73 -11.96 -17.08 4.93
N ASN A 74 -10.81 -16.43 5.07
CA ASN A 74 -10.00 -16.44 6.28
C ASN A 74 -10.37 -15.28 7.22
N GLY A 75 -11.27 -15.57 8.16
CA GLY A 75 -11.73 -14.60 9.17
C GLY A 75 -10.60 -14.00 10.02
N LYS A 76 -9.52 -14.74 10.27
CA LYS A 76 -8.36 -14.23 11.02
C LYS A 76 -7.65 -13.11 10.28
N LEU A 77 -7.49 -13.22 8.96
CA LEU A 77 -6.90 -12.15 8.14
C LEU A 77 -7.79 -10.91 8.12
N ILE A 78 -9.10 -11.08 8.09
CA ILE A 78 -10.08 -9.98 8.16
C ILE A 78 -10.00 -9.28 9.54
N THR A 79 -9.82 -10.02 10.62
CA THR A 79 -9.63 -9.42 11.95
C THR A 79 -8.33 -8.61 12.01
N ILE A 80 -7.23 -9.17 11.51
CA ILE A 80 -5.94 -8.45 11.47
C ILE A 80 -6.05 -7.20 10.59
N SER A 81 -6.75 -7.27 9.45
CA SER A 81 -6.95 -6.11 8.59
C SER A 81 -7.72 -4.98 9.29
N ARG A 82 -8.68 -5.30 10.16
CA ARG A 82 -9.41 -4.31 10.95
C ARG A 82 -8.51 -3.58 11.96
N ASN A 83 -7.54 -4.28 12.58
CA ASN A 83 -6.54 -3.62 13.43
C ASN A 83 -5.68 -2.64 12.63
N PHE A 84 -5.29 -3.00 11.41
CA PHE A 84 -4.60 -2.08 10.51
C PHE A 84 -5.46 -0.88 10.10
N ASN A 85 -6.74 -1.08 9.75
CA ASN A 85 -7.66 0.02 9.48
C ASN A 85 -7.71 1.00 10.66
N GLN A 86 -7.90 0.48 11.87
CA GLN A 86 -7.93 1.27 13.09
C GLN A 86 -6.62 2.04 13.30
N SER A 87 -5.48 1.41 13.04
CA SER A 87 -4.16 2.07 13.13
C SER A 87 -4.00 3.20 12.11
N ALA A 88 -4.50 3.03 10.89
CA ALA A 88 -4.53 4.10 9.89
C ALA A 88 -5.40 5.27 10.38
N TYR A 89 -6.58 4.98 10.92
CA TYR A 89 -7.46 6.00 11.51
C TYR A 89 -6.79 6.77 12.65
N VAL A 90 -6.20 6.07 13.62
CA VAL A 90 -5.51 6.70 14.76
C VAL A 90 -4.34 7.56 14.28
N SER A 91 -3.56 7.07 13.33
CA SER A 91 -2.46 7.85 12.74
C SER A 91 -2.96 9.14 12.10
N LEU A 92 -4.02 9.06 11.30
CA LEU A 92 -4.61 10.22 10.63
C LEU A 92 -5.22 11.21 11.63
N LEU A 93 -5.84 10.72 12.69
CA LEU A 93 -6.37 11.54 13.79
C LEU A 93 -5.25 12.36 14.45
N LEU A 94 -4.13 11.72 14.77
CA LEU A 94 -2.97 12.38 15.37
C LEU A 94 -2.30 13.39 14.42
N ILE A 95 -2.38 13.17 13.11
CA ILE A 95 -1.84 14.09 12.10
C ILE A 95 -2.74 15.32 11.90
N LYS A 96 -4.04 15.12 11.68
CA LYS A 96 -4.95 16.16 11.19
C LYS A 96 -5.78 16.85 12.27
N LYS A 97 -6.01 16.24 13.44
CA LYS A 97 -6.84 16.77 14.53
C LYS A 97 -8.20 17.33 14.04
N LYS A 98 -8.87 16.63 13.12
CA LYS A 98 -10.18 16.99 12.56
C LYS A 98 -11.31 16.16 13.18
N ASN A 99 -12.55 16.45 12.78
CA ASN A 99 -13.72 15.65 13.12
C ASN A 99 -13.48 14.15 12.89
N ALA A 100 -13.71 13.35 13.92
CA ALA A 100 -13.42 11.92 13.95
C ALA A 100 -14.14 11.14 12.84
N GLU A 101 -15.39 11.47 12.55
CA GLU A 101 -16.20 10.73 11.59
C GLU A 101 -15.74 10.96 10.16
N VAL A 102 -15.43 12.22 9.82
CA VAL A 102 -14.83 12.57 8.53
C VAL A 102 -13.52 11.81 8.31
N LEU A 103 -12.70 11.68 9.36
CA LEU A 103 -11.44 10.94 9.26
C LEU A 103 -11.62 9.42 9.10
N ARG A 104 -12.65 8.84 9.72
CA ARG A 104 -13.00 7.41 9.50
C ARG A 104 -13.41 7.15 8.07
N GLN A 105 -14.31 7.97 7.52
CA GLN A 105 -14.75 7.84 6.14
C GLN A 105 -13.56 8.00 5.18
N GLN A 106 -12.71 9.00 5.42
CA GLN A 106 -11.50 9.22 4.62
C GLN A 106 -10.57 7.99 4.61
N VAL A 107 -10.36 7.35 5.77
CA VAL A 107 -9.56 6.11 5.88
C VAL A 107 -10.22 4.97 5.11
N ALA A 108 -11.53 4.79 5.25
CA ALA A 108 -12.28 3.76 4.52
C ALA A 108 -12.18 3.94 3.00
N ASP A 109 -12.29 5.17 2.52
CA ASP A 109 -12.15 5.51 1.10
C ASP A 109 -10.74 5.17 0.59
N TYR A 110 -9.69 5.51 1.36
CA TYR A 110 -8.32 5.15 1.00
C TYR A 110 -8.11 3.63 0.94
N ILE A 111 -8.60 2.89 1.94
CA ILE A 111 -8.52 1.42 1.95
C ILE A 111 -9.25 0.84 0.74
N ASN A 112 -10.43 1.34 0.41
CA ASN A 112 -11.21 0.88 -0.73
C ASN A 112 -10.46 1.09 -2.05
N LYS A 113 -9.72 2.19 -2.21
CA LYS A 113 -8.88 2.38 -3.40
C LYS A 113 -7.77 1.33 -3.50
N PHE A 114 -7.12 0.97 -2.39
CA PHE A 114 -6.11 -0.11 -2.39
C PHE A 114 -6.72 -1.50 -2.56
N ILE A 115 -7.92 -1.77 -2.05
CA ILE A 115 -8.64 -3.04 -2.29
C ILE A 115 -8.87 -3.26 -3.79
N LYS A 116 -9.23 -2.20 -4.53
CA LYS A 116 -9.38 -2.23 -5.99
C LYS A 116 -8.07 -2.57 -6.72
N ILE A 117 -6.91 -2.40 -6.08
CA ILE A 117 -5.61 -2.78 -6.63
C ILE A 117 -5.25 -4.22 -6.23
N TYR A 118 -5.31 -4.57 -4.95
CA TYR A 118 -4.89 -5.89 -4.48
C TYR A 118 -5.81 -7.02 -4.95
N THR A 119 -7.13 -6.80 -5.00
CA THR A 119 -8.08 -7.87 -5.34
C THR A 119 -7.85 -8.44 -6.74
N PRO A 120 -7.72 -7.64 -7.81
CA PRO A 120 -7.39 -8.17 -9.13
C PRO A 120 -6.04 -8.89 -9.19
N ILE A 121 -5.01 -8.39 -8.48
CA ILE A 121 -3.67 -9.00 -8.47
C ILE A 121 -3.73 -10.38 -7.81
N LEU A 122 -4.42 -10.52 -6.67
CA LEU A 122 -4.64 -11.79 -5.97
C LEU A 122 -5.36 -12.82 -6.86
N LYS A 123 -6.44 -12.40 -7.53
CA LYS A 123 -7.20 -13.27 -8.45
C LYS A 123 -6.36 -13.72 -9.63
N ASN A 124 -5.63 -12.80 -10.25
CA ASN A 124 -4.75 -13.12 -11.38
C ASN A 124 -3.64 -14.08 -10.96
N ASN A 125 -3.05 -13.88 -9.77
CA ASN A 125 -2.04 -14.78 -9.24
C ASN A 125 -2.60 -16.18 -9.00
N TYR A 126 -3.80 -16.29 -8.44
CA TYR A 126 -4.47 -17.58 -8.26
C TYR A 126 -4.76 -18.29 -9.59
N THR A 127 -5.25 -17.57 -10.60
CA THR A 127 -5.49 -18.13 -11.93
C THR A 127 -4.22 -18.75 -12.52
N LYS A 128 -3.08 -18.04 -12.40
CA LYS A 128 -1.79 -18.45 -12.98
C LYS A 128 -1.07 -19.51 -12.15
N ASN A 129 -1.00 -19.32 -10.84
CA ASN A 129 -0.10 -20.05 -9.93
C ASN A 129 -0.85 -20.98 -8.97
N LYS A 130 -2.18 -20.99 -8.98
CA LYS A 130 -3.05 -21.72 -8.01
C LYS A 130 -2.77 -21.36 -6.55
N LYS A 131 -2.17 -20.18 -6.32
CA LYS A 131 -1.81 -19.63 -5.02
C LYS A 131 -2.17 -18.15 -5.00
N HIS A 132 -2.72 -17.67 -3.89
CA HIS A 132 -3.11 -16.26 -3.78
C HIS A 132 -1.92 -15.34 -3.52
N ILE A 133 -0.82 -15.82 -2.93
CA ILE A 133 0.35 -15.01 -2.60
C ILE A 133 1.59 -15.48 -3.34
N GLU A 134 1.93 -16.77 -3.24
CA GLU A 134 3.15 -17.34 -3.81
C GLU A 134 3.16 -17.21 -5.35
N GLY A 135 4.34 -16.94 -5.91
CA GLY A 135 4.51 -16.69 -7.36
C GLY A 135 4.29 -15.24 -7.79
N SER A 136 4.08 -14.32 -6.83
CA SER A 136 4.07 -12.88 -7.07
C SER A 136 4.96 -12.15 -6.05
N ASP A 137 6.09 -11.61 -6.53
CA ASP A 137 7.06 -10.90 -5.69
C ASP A 137 6.43 -9.73 -4.92
N ILE A 138 5.48 -9.03 -5.55
CA ILE A 138 4.76 -7.91 -4.93
C ILE A 138 3.88 -8.42 -3.79
N LEU A 139 3.06 -9.44 -4.03
CA LEU A 139 2.13 -9.95 -3.03
C LEU A 139 2.88 -10.62 -1.88
N GLU A 140 3.92 -11.40 -2.18
CA GLU A 140 4.75 -12.06 -1.18
C GLU A 140 5.51 -11.03 -0.33
N GLY A 141 6.17 -10.07 -0.97
CA GLY A 141 6.86 -8.99 -0.29
C GLY A 141 5.95 -8.17 0.61
N ASP A 142 4.80 -7.74 0.09
CA ASP A 142 3.82 -6.95 0.85
C ASP A 142 3.21 -7.77 2.01
N TYR A 143 2.89 -9.03 1.78
CA TYR A 143 2.31 -9.90 2.81
C TYR A 143 3.29 -10.13 3.97
N GLN A 144 4.57 -10.41 3.67
CA GLN A 144 5.59 -10.56 4.71
C GLN A 144 5.83 -9.25 5.47
N ALA A 145 5.85 -8.12 4.76
CA ALA A 145 5.98 -6.80 5.38
C ALA A 145 4.80 -6.54 6.35
N CYS A 146 3.57 -6.85 5.94
CA CYS A 146 2.39 -6.75 6.81
C CYS A 146 2.45 -7.68 8.03
N LYS A 147 2.90 -8.92 7.87
CA LYS A 147 3.08 -9.84 9.00
C LYS A 147 4.05 -9.28 10.04
N LYS A 148 5.22 -8.80 9.60
CA LYS A 148 6.22 -8.21 10.50
C LYS A 148 5.69 -6.96 11.20
N PHE A 149 4.97 -6.12 10.46
CA PHE A 149 4.49 -4.84 10.99
C PHE A 149 3.30 -4.98 11.94
N SER A 150 2.57 -6.11 11.92
CA SER A 150 1.37 -6.33 12.76
C SER A 150 1.64 -6.14 14.26
N SER A 151 2.78 -6.62 14.77
CA SER A 151 3.15 -6.40 16.18
C SER A 151 3.29 -4.91 16.52
N LYS A 152 3.95 -4.15 15.63
CA LYS A 152 4.14 -2.70 15.78
C LYS A 152 2.80 -1.95 15.72
N THR A 153 1.90 -2.35 14.83
CA THR A 153 0.52 -1.84 14.74
C THR A 153 -0.24 -2.07 16.05
N ASN A 154 -0.20 -3.28 16.59
CA ASN A 154 -0.91 -3.62 17.82
C ASN A 154 -0.35 -2.83 19.02
N SER A 155 0.97 -2.71 19.12
CA SER A 155 1.61 -1.87 20.15
C SER A 155 1.25 -0.40 20.01
N PHE A 156 1.20 0.12 18.78
CA PHE A 156 0.78 1.49 18.51
C PHE A 156 -0.68 1.75 18.92
N LEU A 157 -1.60 0.85 18.61
CA LEU A 157 -3.00 0.96 19.04
C LEU A 157 -3.11 1.01 20.56
N ARG A 158 -2.48 0.06 21.26
CA ARG A 158 -2.49 0.01 22.74
C ARG A 158 -1.91 1.27 23.36
N ALA A 159 -0.79 1.75 22.84
CA ALA A 159 -0.15 2.98 23.31
C ALA A 159 -1.02 4.24 23.15
N ASN A 160 -2.02 4.20 22.26
CA ASN A 160 -2.97 5.27 22.03
C ASN A 160 -4.37 4.97 22.61
N GLY A 161 -4.50 3.97 23.49
CA GLY A 161 -5.74 3.65 24.19
C GLY A 161 -6.78 2.89 23.37
N PHE A 162 -6.38 2.30 22.22
CA PHE A 162 -7.28 1.53 21.37
C PHE A 162 -7.15 0.03 21.61
N GLN A 163 -8.31 -0.65 21.66
CA GLN A 163 -8.37 -2.10 21.78
C GLN A 163 -7.90 -2.78 20.48
N VAL A 164 -7.08 -3.82 20.63
CA VAL A 164 -6.65 -4.70 19.53
C VAL A 164 -7.64 -5.86 19.45
N LEU A 165 -8.20 -6.08 18.27
CA LEU A 165 -9.09 -7.21 17.99
C LEU A 165 -8.29 -8.51 17.96
N LYS A 166 -8.87 -9.60 18.49
CA LYS A 166 -8.26 -10.92 18.61
C LYS A 166 -8.86 -11.90 17.59
#